data_AF-H0E8P2-F1
#
_entry.id   AF-H0E8P2-F1
#
_cell.length_a   1.000
_cell.length_b   1.000
_cell.length_c   1.000
_cell.angle_alpha   90.00
_cell.angle_beta   90.00
_cell.angle_gamma   90.00
#
_symmetry.space_group_name_H-M   'P 1'
#
loop_
_entity.id
_entity.type
_entity.pdbx_description
1 polymer ?
#
loop_
_entity_poly.entity_id
_entity_poly.type
_entity_poly.pdbx_seq_one_letter_code
_entity_poly.pdbx_strand_id
1 'polypeptide(L)'
;MDATQVIIRPVVSEKSYVLATVGKYTFRVHPDAHKTQIRQAIESLFDVHVVDVKTASVKSKPKRRGTTSGRTRSWKKAIVQVREGEEIPIFQSLQGIEE
;
A
#
# COMPACT_ATOMS: atom_id res chain seq x y z
N MET A 1 14.78 -6.29 8.66
CA MET A 1 13.40 -6.62 8.29
C MET A 1 13.43 -7.12 6.88
N ASP A 2 12.91 -8.32 6.64
CA ASP A 2 12.78 -8.86 5.29
C ASP A 2 11.75 -8.08 4.48
N ALA A 3 11.93 -8.03 3.15
CA ALA A 3 11.03 -7.31 2.24
C ALA A 3 9.56 -7.76 2.39
N THR A 4 9.35 -9.06 2.63
CA THR A 4 8.03 -9.67 2.87
C THR A 4 7.36 -9.21 4.17
N GLN A 5 8.13 -8.72 5.14
CA GLN A 5 7.60 -8.17 6.39
C GLN A 5 7.28 -6.67 6.28
N VAL A 6 7.97 -5.97 5.38
CA VAL A 6 7.79 -4.52 5.17
C VAL A 6 6.47 -4.21 4.47
N ILE A 7 6.15 -4.94 3.40
CA ILE A 7 4.91 -4.77 2.64
C ILE A 7 3.87 -5.79 3.11
N ILE A 8 2.78 -5.33 3.70
CA ILE A 8 1.76 -6.22 4.29
C ILE A 8 0.71 -6.61 3.26
N ARG A 9 0.15 -5.62 2.53
CA ARG A 9 -0.88 -5.84 1.50
C ARG A 9 -1.14 -4.57 0.67
N PRO A 10 -1.67 -4.67 -0.55
CA PRO A 10 -2.20 -3.51 -1.27
C PRO A 10 -3.44 -2.92 -0.56
N VAL A 11 -3.67 -1.63 -0.78
CA VAL A 11 -4.90 -0.95 -0.34
C VAL A 11 -5.84 -0.86 -1.52
N VAL A 12 -7.03 -1.42 -1.37
CA VAL A 12 -8.12 -1.37 -2.36
C VAL A 12 -9.13 -0.30 -1.94
N SER A 13 -9.32 0.70 -2.80
CA SER A 13 -10.23 1.84 -2.67
C SER A 13 -10.36 2.55 -4.01
N GLU A 14 -11.43 3.29 -4.28
CA GLU A 14 -11.61 4.03 -5.55
C GLU A 14 -10.40 4.95 -5.81
N LYS A 15 -9.91 5.62 -4.76
CA LYS A 15 -8.74 6.50 -4.85
C LYS A 15 -7.45 5.76 -5.22
N SER A 16 -7.25 4.53 -4.75
CA SER A 16 -6.03 3.79 -5.09
C SER A 16 -6.04 3.33 -6.55
N TYR A 17 -7.21 3.06 -7.13
CA TYR A 17 -7.33 2.80 -8.58
C TYR A 17 -7.00 4.05 -9.40
N VAL A 18 -7.56 5.21 -9.03
CA VAL A 18 -7.25 6.49 -9.70
C VAL A 18 -5.76 6.83 -9.60
N LEU A 19 -5.09 6.46 -8.50
CA LEU A 19 -3.66 6.66 -8.38
C LEU A 19 -2.85 5.64 -9.19
N ALA A 20 -3.35 4.41 -9.34
CA ALA A 20 -2.68 3.38 -10.12
C ALA A 20 -2.58 3.76 -11.61
N THR A 21 -3.59 4.45 -12.17
CA THR A 21 -3.54 4.93 -13.57
C THR A 21 -2.43 5.96 -13.84
N VAL A 22 -1.91 6.60 -12.80
CA VAL A 22 -0.78 7.56 -12.87
C VAL A 22 0.51 6.99 -12.28
N GLY A 23 0.66 5.65 -12.24
CA GLY A 23 1.87 4.98 -11.76
C GLY A 23 2.11 5.10 -10.25
N LYS A 24 1.07 5.36 -9.45
CA LYS A 24 1.15 5.49 -8.00
C LYS A 24 0.37 4.39 -7.29
N TYR A 25 1.08 3.49 -6.64
CA TYR A 25 0.50 2.33 -5.97
C TYR A 25 0.45 2.54 -4.46
N THR A 26 -0.66 2.10 -3.84
CA THR A 26 -0.87 2.29 -2.41
C THR A 26 -0.79 0.97 -1.65
N PHE A 27 0.08 0.91 -0.65
CA PHE A 27 0.32 -0.26 0.19
C PHE A 27 0.06 0.04 1.67
N ARG A 28 -0.35 -1.00 2.38
CA ARG A 28 -0.24 -1.06 3.82
C ARG A 28 1.14 -1.64 4.15
N VAL A 29 1.88 -0.94 4.97
CA VAL A 29 3.26 -1.30 5.35
C VAL A 29 3.39 -1.46 6.85
N HIS A 30 4.49 -2.07 7.28
CA HIS A 30 4.84 -2.16 8.69
C HIS A 30 4.97 -0.75 9.31
N PRO A 31 4.45 -0.50 10.53
CA PRO A 31 4.53 0.82 11.17
C PRO A 31 5.96 1.35 11.30
N ASP A 32 6.90 0.46 11.59
CA ASP A 32 8.32 0.82 11.80
C ASP A 32 9.13 0.91 10.51
N ALA A 33 8.55 0.56 9.35
CA ALA A 33 9.28 0.58 8.09
C ALA A 33 9.65 2.01 7.65
N HIS A 34 10.93 2.24 7.38
CA HIS A 34 11.41 3.51 6.82
C HIS A 34 11.16 3.59 5.30
N LYS A 35 11.18 4.81 4.74
CA LYS A 35 10.95 5.01 3.30
C LYS A 35 11.95 4.25 2.42
N THR A 36 13.22 4.22 2.82
CA THR A 36 14.27 3.48 2.10
C THR A 36 14.00 1.98 2.09
N GLN A 37 13.54 1.42 3.20
CA GLN A 37 13.17 0.00 3.29
C GLN A 37 11.95 -0.32 2.42
N ILE A 38 10.94 0.56 2.40
CA ILE A 38 9.76 0.41 1.55
C ILE A 38 10.15 0.44 0.07
N ARG A 39 11.05 1.37 -0.31
CA ARG A 39 11.61 1.44 -1.66
C ARG A 39 12.25 0.10 -2.04
N GLN A 40 13.28 -0.31 -1.29
CA GLN A 40 14.03 -1.54 -1.56
C GLN A 40 13.12 -2.77 -1.61
N ALA A 41 12.14 -2.86 -0.71
CA ALA A 41 11.20 -3.99 -0.67
C ALA A 41 10.32 -4.05 -1.92
N ILE A 42 9.81 -2.91 -2.41
CA ILE A 42 9.00 -2.89 -3.64
C ILE A 42 9.85 -3.21 -4.86
N GLU A 43 11.05 -2.63 -4.96
CA GLU A 43 11.97 -2.90 -6.07
C GLU A 43 12.34 -4.39 -6.12
N SER A 44 12.63 -5.01 -4.96
CA SER A 44 12.97 -6.44 -4.90
C SER A 44 11.80 -7.39 -5.12
N LEU A 45 10.57 -7.01 -4.74
CA LEU A 45 9.39 -7.89 -4.85
C LEU A 45 8.74 -7.85 -6.24
N PHE A 46 8.83 -6.71 -6.93
CA PHE A 46 8.11 -6.48 -8.19
C PHE A 46 9.04 -6.18 -9.36
N ASP A 47 10.36 -6.13 -9.16
CA ASP A 47 11.36 -5.85 -10.20
C ASP A 47 11.08 -4.54 -10.96
N VAL A 48 10.74 -3.49 -10.20
CA VAL A 48 10.45 -2.13 -10.70
C VAL A 48 11.39 -1.13 -10.06
N HIS A 49 11.48 0.07 -10.63
CA HIS A 49 12.23 1.22 -10.14
C HIS A 49 11.31 2.23 -9.47
N VAL A 50 11.62 2.55 -8.20
CA VAL A 50 10.79 3.47 -7.40
C VAL A 50 11.37 4.87 -7.41
N VAL A 51 10.59 5.83 -7.92
CA VAL A 51 10.96 7.25 -8.01
C VAL A 51 10.77 7.95 -6.66
N ASP A 52 9.59 7.80 -6.04
CA ASP A 52 9.25 8.49 -4.79
C ASP A 52 8.40 7.59 -3.87
N VAL A 53 8.54 7.83 -2.55
CA VAL A 53 7.78 7.14 -1.50
C VAL A 53 7.20 8.16 -0.53
N LYS A 54 5.88 8.20 -0.46
CA LYS A 54 5.12 9.01 0.51
C LYS A 54 4.47 8.09 1.52
N THR A 55 4.64 8.40 2.81
CA THR A 55 4.10 7.58 3.90
C THR A 55 3.20 8.41 4.79
N ALA A 56 2.11 7.81 5.28
CA ALA A 56 1.21 8.42 6.24
C ALA A 56 0.81 7.40 7.31
N SER A 57 0.70 7.85 8.57
CA SER A 57 0.13 7.04 9.64
C SER A 57 -1.39 7.17 9.66
N VAL A 58 -2.10 6.04 9.63
CA VAL A 58 -3.55 5.97 9.70
C VAL A 58 -3.96 5.68 11.14
N LYS A 59 -4.66 6.65 11.74
CA LYS A 59 -5.12 6.57 13.13
C LYS A 59 -6.15 5.46 13.32
N SER A 60 -6.13 4.86 14.52
CA SER A 60 -7.14 3.93 14.97
C SER A 60 -8.51 4.60 15.06
N LYS A 61 -9.57 3.90 14.65
CA LYS A 61 -10.95 4.37 14.80
C LYS A 61 -11.58 3.69 16.03
N PRO A 62 -12.31 4.43 16.90
CA PRO A 62 -13.10 3.80 17.95
C PRO A 62 -14.19 2.92 17.34
N LYS A 63 -14.43 1.76 17.96
CA LYS A 63 -15.46 0.79 17.56
C LYS A 63 -16.15 0.28 18.82
N ARG A 64 -17.43 -0.06 18.70
CA ARG A 64 -18.23 -0.61 19.79
C ARG A 64 -18.94 -1.87 19.33
N ARG A 65 -18.98 -2.88 20.19
CA ARG A 65 -19.70 -4.15 20.01
C ARG A 65 -20.52 -4.38 21.27
N GLY A 66 -21.83 -4.08 21.19
CA GLY A 66 -22.71 -4.08 22.38
C GLY A 66 -22.19 -3.12 23.44
N THR A 67 -21.94 -3.65 24.64
CA THR A 67 -21.38 -2.91 25.79
C THR A 67 -19.86 -2.71 25.70
N THR A 68 -19.14 -3.53 24.92
CA THR A 68 -17.68 -3.44 24.84
C THR A 68 -17.25 -2.35 23.87
N SER A 69 -16.46 -1.39 24.37
CA SER A 69 -15.79 -0.38 23.55
C SER A 69 -14.33 -0.78 23.29
N GLY A 70 -13.84 -0.46 22.09
CA GLY A 70 -12.48 -0.75 21.68
C GLY A 70 -12.05 0.12 20.50
N ARG A 71 -10.90 -0.17 19.90
CA ARG A 71 -10.38 0.57 18.75
C ARG A 71 -9.86 -0.37 17.68
N THR A 72 -9.97 0.03 16.43
CA THR A 72 -9.27 -0.67 15.33
C THR A 72 -7.77 -0.44 15.43
N ARG A 73 -6.96 -1.36 14.92
CA ARG A 73 -5.50 -1.16 14.81
C ARG A 73 -5.14 0.11 14.03
N SER A 74 -4.13 0.84 14.49
CA SER A 74 -3.40 1.80 13.66
C SER A 74 -2.58 1.06 12.61
N TRP A 75 -2.24 1.74 11.52
CA TRP A 75 -1.40 1.17 10.47
C TRP A 75 -0.75 2.28 9.66
N LYS A 76 0.31 1.93 8.93
CA LYS A 76 1.03 2.85 8.05
C LYS A 76 0.67 2.59 6.61
N LYS A 77 0.34 3.67 5.90
CA LYS A 77 0.06 3.69 4.46
C LYS A 77 1.29 4.21 3.74
N ALA A 78 1.69 3.54 2.67
CA ALA A 78 2.69 4.02 1.73
C ALA A 78 2.05 4.21 0.36
N ILE A 79 2.36 5.33 -0.30
CA ILE A 79 2.07 5.59 -1.70
C ILE A 79 3.42 5.62 -2.40
N VAL A 80 3.60 4.73 -3.35
CA VAL A 80 4.86 4.48 -4.04
C VAL A 80 4.67 4.86 -5.49
N GLN A 81 5.53 5.72 -6.01
CA GLN A 81 5.57 6.11 -7.40
C GLN A 81 6.65 5.30 -8.12
N VAL A 82 6.25 4.57 -9.15
CA VAL A 82 7.18 3.83 -10.02
C VAL A 82 7.62 4.70 -11.20
N ARG A 83 8.65 4.25 -11.91
CA ARG A 83 9.11 4.89 -13.14
C ARG A 83 8.05 4.78 -14.24
N GLU A 84 8.04 5.75 -15.14
CA GLU A 84 7.16 5.71 -16.32
C GLU A 84 7.45 4.47 -17.16
N GLY A 85 6.39 3.76 -17.56
CA GLY A 85 6.48 2.53 -18.36
C GLY A 85 6.57 1.23 -17.57
N GLU A 86 6.74 1.30 -16.25
CA GLU A 86 6.71 0.13 -15.37
C GLU A 86 5.38 0.04 -14.62
N GLU A 87 4.86 -1.18 -14.49
CA GLU A 87 3.58 -1.44 -13.85
C GLU A 87 3.66 -2.58 -12.84
N ILE A 88 2.88 -2.45 -11.78
CA ILE A 88 2.78 -3.49 -10.75
C ILE A 88 1.48 -4.28 -11.00
N PRO A 89 1.54 -5.60 -11.28
CA PRO A 89 0.38 -6.42 -11.64
C PRO A 89 -0.46 -6.82 -10.42
N ILE A 90 -0.89 -5.84 -9.61
CA ILE A 90 -1.70 -6.06 -8.40
C ILE A 90 -3.17 -5.66 -8.62
N PHE A 91 -3.44 -4.75 -9.56
CA PHE A 91 -4.78 -4.19 -9.78
C PHE A 91 -5.42 -4.61 -11.12
N GLN A 92 -4.68 -5.32 -11.98
CA GLN A 92 -5.13 -5.73 -13.31
C GLN A 92 -6.29 -6.74 -13.27
N SER A 93 -6.35 -7.59 -12.24
CA SER A 93 -7.30 -8.70 -12.16
C SER A 93 -8.77 -8.31 -11.91
N LEU A 94 -9.08 -7.02 -11.70
CA LEU A 94 -10.46 -6.55 -11.51
C LEU A 94 -11.05 -5.89 -12.76
N GLN A 95 -10.25 -5.64 -13.80
CA GLN A 95 -10.73 -5.17 -15.09
C GLN A 95 -11.35 -6.30 -15.93
N GLY A 96 -11.04 -7.57 -15.64
CA GLY A 96 -11.56 -8.74 -16.35
C GLY A 96 -12.91 -9.29 -15.84
N ILE A 97 -13.65 -8.53 -15.02
CA ILE A 97 -14.99 -8.92 -14.53
C ILE A 97 -16.11 -8.15 -15.29
N GLU A 98 -15.73 -7.24 -16.20
CA GLU A 98 -16.68 -6.45 -17.00
C GLU A 98 -16.82 -6.94 -18.46
N GLU A 99 -16.28 -8.12 -18.81
CA GLU A 99 -16.62 -8.85 -20.05
C GLU A 99 -17.52 -10.05 -19.79
#